data_AF-H0QHB6-F1
#
_entry.id   AF-H0QHB6-F1
#
_cell.length_a   1.000
_cell.length_b   1.000
_cell.length_c   1.000
_cell.angle_alpha   90.00
_cell.angle_beta   90.00
_cell.angle_gamma   90.00
#
_symmetry.space_group_name_H-M   'P 1'
#
loop_
_entity.id
_entity.type
_entity.pdbx_description
1 polymer ?
#
loop_
_entity_poly.entity_id
_entity_poly.type
_entity_poly.pdbx_seq_one_letter_code
_entity_poly.pdbx_strand_id
1 'polypeptide(L)'
;MAIVTIAAAEIVRYVVTTNQLTSVTGSANGLAAFEGGFYSMNPFPEGSYFGMNNRDFFIRVVGWGLVAIGCVLVWLLMRSPWGRVLKGIREDENAVRSLGKNVYAHKMQALVIGGTFGALAGMIFTLPRGAVQPANYGTELTFFLWTCLLLGGMATVLGPVIGAMIFWVVLSLTQGVLYGLIESGAVTWLTTVQAGQLRYILVGIALMLLMIFRPQGVFGNKKELAFA
;
A
#
# COMPACT_ATOMS: atom_id res chain seq x y z
N MET A 1 -10.31 -3.61 -19.33
CA MET A 1 -8.98 -3.28 -18.77
C MET A 1 -8.72 -3.96 -17.43
N ALA A 2 -9.64 -3.94 -16.45
CA ALA A 2 -9.42 -4.55 -15.12
C ALA A 2 -9.13 -6.08 -15.15
N ILE A 3 -9.81 -6.85 -16.01
CA ILE A 3 -9.59 -8.31 -16.12
C ILE A 3 -8.17 -8.61 -16.63
N VAL A 4 -7.65 -7.81 -17.58
CA VAL A 4 -6.32 -8.01 -18.18
C VAL A 4 -5.22 -7.70 -17.18
N THR A 5 -5.37 -6.66 -16.36
CA THR A 5 -4.39 -6.32 -15.31
C THR A 5 -4.35 -7.35 -14.19
N ILE A 6 -5.50 -7.93 -13.81
CA ILE A 6 -5.57 -9.02 -12.83
C ILE A 6 -4.91 -10.27 -13.42
N ALA A 7 -5.24 -10.63 -14.66
CA ALA A 7 -4.63 -11.77 -15.33
C ALA A 7 -3.11 -11.62 -15.45
N ALA A 8 -2.62 -10.44 -15.82
CA ALA A 8 -1.18 -10.16 -15.87
C ALA A 8 -0.51 -10.33 -14.50
N ALA A 9 -1.13 -9.82 -13.42
CA ALA A 9 -0.61 -9.99 -12.07
C ALA A 9 -0.58 -11.46 -11.62
N GLU A 10 -1.64 -12.23 -11.91
CA GLU A 10 -1.69 -13.67 -11.62
C GLU A 10 -0.68 -14.46 -12.45
N ILE A 11 -0.49 -14.12 -13.73
CA ILE A 11 0.55 -14.75 -14.56
C ILE A 11 1.92 -14.55 -13.92
N VAL A 12 2.26 -13.32 -13.50
CA VAL A 12 3.53 -13.05 -12.81
C VAL A 12 3.64 -13.89 -11.54
N ARG A 13 2.58 -13.96 -10.73
CA ARG A 13 2.56 -14.79 -9.51
C ARG A 13 2.82 -16.26 -9.82
N TYR A 14 2.14 -16.83 -10.83
CA TYR A 14 2.32 -18.22 -11.22
C TYR A 14 3.73 -18.51 -11.76
N VAL A 15 4.27 -17.61 -12.58
CA VAL A 15 5.65 -17.70 -13.07
C VAL A 15 6.61 -17.75 -11.90
N VAL A 16 6.50 -16.82 -10.94
CA VAL A 16 7.37 -16.77 -9.74
C VAL A 16 7.25 -18.01 -8.86
N THR A 17 6.07 -18.63 -8.79
CA THR A 17 5.85 -19.87 -8.02
C THR A 17 6.31 -21.14 -8.75
N THR A 18 6.73 -21.05 -10.01
CA THR A 18 7.13 -22.23 -10.78
C THR A 18 8.37 -22.89 -10.17
N ASN A 19 8.35 -24.23 -10.06
CA ASN A 19 9.44 -25.00 -9.42
C ASN A 19 10.82 -24.81 -10.10
N GLN A 20 10.85 -24.43 -11.37
CA GLN A 20 12.11 -24.13 -12.08
C GLN A 20 12.82 -22.89 -11.55
N LEU A 21 12.11 -21.96 -10.89
CA LEU A 21 12.67 -20.74 -10.32
C LEU A 21 13.05 -20.87 -8.85
N THR A 22 13.12 -22.09 -8.30
CA THR A 22 13.44 -22.32 -6.88
C THR A 22 14.75 -21.66 -6.45
N SER A 23 15.78 -21.64 -7.30
CA SER A 23 17.07 -21.00 -7.00
C SER A 23 17.02 -19.47 -6.95
N VAL A 24 16.05 -18.84 -7.61
CA VAL A 24 15.96 -17.38 -7.74
C VAL A 24 14.88 -16.79 -6.84
N THR A 25 13.71 -17.43 -6.75
CA THR A 25 12.54 -16.90 -6.04
C THR A 25 12.11 -17.75 -4.85
N GLY A 26 12.71 -18.94 -4.68
CA GLY A 26 12.25 -19.93 -3.70
C GLY A 26 10.89 -20.57 -4.04
N SER A 27 10.38 -20.37 -5.27
CA SER A 27 9.10 -20.93 -5.75
C SER A 27 7.95 -20.58 -4.78
N ALA A 28 7.07 -21.54 -4.44
CA ALA A 28 5.94 -21.33 -3.53
C ALA A 28 6.36 -21.00 -2.10
N ASN A 29 7.55 -21.45 -1.66
CA ASN A 29 8.07 -21.20 -0.32
C ASN A 29 8.63 -19.78 -0.16
N GLY A 30 9.03 -19.16 -1.28
CA GLY A 30 9.57 -17.81 -1.27
C GLY A 30 11.03 -17.71 -0.82
N LEU A 31 11.53 -16.48 -0.77
CA LEU A 31 12.88 -16.18 -0.28
C LEU A 31 12.86 -15.80 1.19
N ALA A 32 13.92 -16.14 1.93
CA ALA A 32 14.12 -15.75 3.32
C ALA A 32 15.56 -15.25 3.55
N ALA A 33 15.79 -14.55 4.66
CA ALA A 33 17.10 -14.09 5.12
C ALA A 33 17.83 -13.12 4.16
N PHE A 34 17.11 -12.42 3.28
CA PHE A 34 17.70 -11.46 2.34
C PHE A 34 17.97 -10.08 2.97
N GLU A 35 17.48 -9.84 4.18
CA GLU A 35 17.53 -8.51 4.79
C GLU A 35 18.91 -8.11 5.33
N GLY A 36 19.83 -9.07 5.48
CA GLY A 36 21.07 -8.90 6.24
C GLY A 36 21.92 -7.75 5.67
N GLY A 37 22.01 -7.65 4.35
CA GLY A 37 22.69 -6.55 3.68
C GLY A 37 22.08 -5.18 4.00
N PHE A 38 20.75 -5.08 4.02
CA PHE A 38 20.07 -3.83 4.36
C PHE A 38 20.35 -3.39 5.80
N TYR A 39 20.22 -4.30 6.76
CA TYR A 39 20.43 -3.97 8.17
C TYR A 39 21.92 -3.83 8.54
N SER A 40 22.84 -4.36 7.74
CA SER A 40 24.28 -4.11 7.91
C SER A 40 24.70 -2.68 7.59
N MET A 41 23.92 -1.98 6.74
CA MET A 41 24.14 -0.57 6.41
C MET A 41 23.53 0.39 7.44
N ASN A 42 23.05 -0.13 8.56
CA ASN A 42 22.39 0.67 9.58
C ASN A 42 23.41 1.58 10.29
N PRO A 43 23.26 2.92 10.18
CA PRO A 43 24.20 3.86 10.77
C PRO A 43 23.96 4.07 12.28
N PHE A 44 22.85 3.57 12.82
CA PHE A 44 22.52 3.77 14.23
C PHE A 44 23.28 2.76 15.10
N PRO A 45 23.92 3.19 16.20
CA PRO A 45 24.54 2.28 17.16
C PRO A 45 23.53 1.32 17.80
N GLU A 46 23.98 0.13 18.18
CA GLU A 46 23.16 -0.83 18.93
C GLU A 46 22.62 -0.18 20.21
N GLY A 47 21.30 -0.22 20.38
CA GLY A 47 20.62 0.47 21.46
C GLY A 47 19.11 0.44 21.28
N SER A 48 18.40 0.85 22.33
CA SER A 48 16.95 1.06 22.27
C SER A 48 16.66 2.52 21.98
N TYR A 49 15.87 2.78 20.94
CA TYR A 49 15.43 4.12 20.55
C TYR A 49 13.91 4.15 20.67
N PHE A 50 13.36 5.00 21.55
CA PHE A 50 11.91 5.10 21.77
C PHE A 50 11.24 3.76 22.11
N GLY A 51 11.92 2.90 22.87
CA GLY A 51 11.43 1.55 23.24
C GLY A 51 11.48 0.54 22.09
N MET A 52 12.12 0.88 20.98
CA MET A 52 12.27 0.02 19.81
C MET A 52 13.71 -0.45 19.66
N ASN A 53 13.88 -1.63 19.09
CA ASN A 53 15.20 -2.10 18.71
C ASN A 53 15.76 -1.21 17.59
N ASN A 54 17.07 -1.10 17.55
CA ASN A 54 17.81 -0.39 16.52
C ASN A 54 17.37 -0.76 15.08
N ARG A 55 17.13 -2.05 14.81
CA ARG A 55 16.62 -2.57 13.53
C ARG A 55 15.26 -1.97 13.14
N ASP A 56 14.32 -1.95 14.08
CA ASP A 56 12.97 -1.41 13.90
C ASP A 56 12.96 0.10 13.74
N PHE A 57 13.87 0.78 14.45
CA PHE A 57 14.03 2.22 14.32
C PHE A 57 14.56 2.59 12.94
N PHE A 58 15.62 1.92 12.48
CA PHE A 58 16.23 2.17 11.17
C PHE A 58 15.24 2.01 10.02
N ILE A 59 14.48 0.91 10.00
CA ILE A 59 13.50 0.69 8.92
C ILE A 59 12.36 1.71 8.92
N ARG A 60 11.94 2.21 10.10
CA ARG A 60 10.93 3.28 10.18
C ARG A 60 11.48 4.60 9.67
N VAL A 61 12.73 4.94 9.99
CA VAL A 61 13.39 6.15 9.46
C VAL A 61 13.50 6.08 7.94
N VAL A 62 13.98 4.96 7.40
CA VAL A 62 14.08 4.76 5.94
C VAL A 62 12.70 4.77 5.29
N GLY A 63 11.73 4.07 5.88
CA GLY A 63 10.36 4.00 5.38
C GLY A 63 9.67 5.36 5.33
N TRP A 64 9.70 6.12 6.42
CA TRP A 64 9.15 7.48 6.46
C TRP A 64 9.92 8.46 5.58
N GLY A 65 11.24 8.29 5.46
CA GLY A 65 12.06 9.04 4.50
C GLY A 65 11.61 8.81 3.06
N LEU A 66 11.38 7.56 2.66
CA LEU A 66 10.88 7.21 1.33
C LEU A 66 9.45 7.71 1.09
N VAL A 67 8.58 7.67 2.10
CA VAL A 67 7.24 8.29 2.02
C VAL A 67 7.35 9.80 1.81
N ALA A 68 8.20 10.50 2.59
CA ALA A 68 8.39 11.94 2.46
C ALA A 68 8.93 12.32 1.07
N ILE A 69 9.97 11.62 0.60
CA ILE A 69 10.53 11.81 -0.74
C ILE A 69 9.47 11.54 -1.81
N GLY A 70 8.73 10.43 -1.70
CA GLY A 70 7.65 10.09 -2.63
C GLY A 70 6.57 11.18 -2.69
N CYS A 71 6.10 11.66 -1.53
CA CYS A 71 5.13 12.74 -1.46
C CYS A 71 5.65 14.05 -2.08
N VAL A 72 6.90 14.43 -1.82
CA VAL A 72 7.51 15.63 -2.41
C VAL A 72 7.62 15.50 -3.92
N LEU A 73 8.10 14.34 -4.42
CA LEU A 73 8.22 14.07 -5.86
C LEU A 73 6.87 14.12 -6.55
N VAL A 74 5.86 13.45 -6.02
CA VAL A 74 4.50 13.46 -6.57
C VAL A 74 3.92 14.88 -6.53
N TRP A 75 4.12 15.61 -5.44
CA TRP A 75 3.66 17.00 -5.32
C TRP A 75 4.31 17.93 -6.37
N LEU A 76 5.62 17.83 -6.58
CA LEU A 76 6.34 18.56 -7.63
C LEU A 76 5.84 18.17 -9.01
N LEU A 77 5.69 16.87 -9.26
CA LEU A 77 5.24 16.33 -10.55
C LEU A 77 3.82 16.81 -10.89
N MET A 78 2.92 16.86 -9.92
CA MET A 78 1.54 17.34 -10.08
C MET A 78 1.45 18.86 -10.29
N ARG A 79 2.45 19.64 -9.84
CA ARG A 79 2.55 21.09 -10.10
C ARG A 79 3.23 21.42 -11.43
N SER A 80 3.96 20.46 -12.00
CA SER A 80 4.64 20.62 -13.29
C SER A 80 3.66 20.69 -14.47
N PRO A 81 4.10 21.09 -15.68
CA PRO A 81 3.29 21.02 -16.90
C PRO A 81 2.72 19.62 -17.16
N TRP A 82 3.46 18.56 -16.80
CA TRP A 82 3.01 17.17 -16.93
C TRP A 82 1.76 16.90 -16.10
N GLY A 83 1.75 17.33 -14.83
CA GLY A 83 0.59 17.21 -13.95
C GLY A 83 -0.64 17.97 -14.44
N ARG A 84 -0.44 19.14 -15.07
CA ARG A 84 -1.54 19.90 -15.69
C ARG A 84 -2.18 19.16 -16.87
N VAL A 85 -1.37 18.50 -17.69
CA VAL A 85 -1.88 17.67 -18.80
C VAL A 85 -2.64 16.46 -18.25
N LEU A 86 -2.15 15.80 -17.21
CA LEU A 86 -2.89 14.69 -16.56
C LEU A 86 -4.23 15.13 -15.99
N LYS A 87 -4.31 16.32 -15.38
CA LYS A 87 -5.58 16.89 -14.92
C LYS A 87 -6.54 17.14 -16.09
N GLY A 88 -6.05 17.71 -17.19
CA GLY A 88 -6.85 17.87 -18.40
C GLY A 88 -7.34 16.54 -18.98
N ILE A 89 -6.50 15.49 -18.96
CA ILE A 89 -6.89 14.13 -19.41
C ILE A 89 -8.01 13.56 -18.54
N ARG A 90 -8.03 13.88 -17.24
CA ARG A 90 -9.09 13.45 -16.31
C ARG A 90 -10.42 14.15 -16.60
N GLU A 91 -10.39 15.40 -17.08
CA GLU A 91 -11.60 16.17 -17.41
C GLU A 91 -12.15 15.82 -18.80
N ASP A 92 -11.32 15.92 -19.84
CA ASP A 92 -11.70 15.53 -21.20
C ASP A 92 -10.47 15.06 -22.01
N GLU A 93 -10.38 13.74 -22.19
CA GLU A 93 -9.33 13.12 -22.98
C GLU A 93 -9.35 13.53 -24.46
N ASN A 94 -10.53 13.74 -25.05
CA ASN A 94 -10.65 14.11 -26.46
C ASN A 94 -10.20 15.55 -26.67
N ALA A 95 -10.50 16.46 -25.74
CA ALA A 95 -10.02 17.83 -25.77
C ALA A 95 -8.48 17.92 -25.67
N VAL A 96 -7.86 17.11 -24.80
CA VAL A 96 -6.38 17.09 -24.71
C VAL A 96 -5.74 16.52 -25.98
N ARG A 97 -6.39 15.53 -26.63
CA ARG A 97 -5.94 14.97 -27.91
C ARG A 97 -6.04 16.00 -29.05
N SER A 98 -7.12 16.79 -29.11
CA SER A 98 -7.28 17.82 -30.14
C SER A 98 -6.26 18.95 -30.04
N LEU A 99 -5.73 19.21 -28.83
CA LEU A 99 -4.61 20.12 -28.57
C LEU A 99 -3.24 19.52 -28.95
N GLY A 100 -3.20 18.36 -29.61
CA GLY A 100 -1.98 17.73 -30.10
C GLY A 100 -1.13 17.03 -29.04
N LYS A 101 -1.66 16.80 -27.83
CA LYS A 101 -0.95 16.08 -26.76
C LYS A 101 -1.18 14.58 -26.87
N ASN A 102 -0.10 13.80 -26.72
CA ASN A 102 -0.17 12.35 -26.71
C ASN A 102 -0.68 11.83 -25.35
N VAL A 103 -1.99 11.59 -25.26
CA VAL A 103 -2.63 11.08 -24.04
C VAL A 103 -2.15 9.68 -23.67
N TYR A 104 -1.89 8.82 -24.65
CA TYR A 104 -1.39 7.47 -24.39
C TYR A 104 -0.03 7.49 -23.70
N ALA A 105 0.91 8.31 -24.17
CA ALA A 105 2.23 8.45 -23.57
C ALA A 105 2.15 8.95 -22.13
N HIS A 106 1.29 9.93 -21.83
CA HIS A 106 1.12 10.44 -20.48
C HIS A 106 0.49 9.41 -19.51
N LYS A 107 -0.49 8.63 -19.98
CA LYS A 107 -1.05 7.52 -19.19
C LYS A 107 -0.02 6.42 -18.93
N MET A 108 0.80 6.09 -19.93
CA MET A 108 1.88 5.09 -19.77
C MET A 108 2.95 5.57 -18.78
N GLN A 109 3.37 6.83 -18.87
CA GLN A 109 4.30 7.43 -17.91
C GLN A 109 3.74 7.38 -16.49
N ALA A 110 2.46 7.72 -16.30
CA ALA A 110 1.80 7.65 -15.00
C ALA A 110 1.78 6.22 -14.44
N LEU A 111 1.51 5.23 -15.30
CA LEU A 111 1.56 3.81 -14.93
C LEU A 111 2.96 3.38 -14.49
N VAL A 112 4.00 3.73 -15.24
CA VAL A 112 5.39 3.38 -14.93
C VAL A 112 5.85 4.03 -13.62
N ILE A 113 5.53 5.31 -13.42
CA ILE A 113 5.88 6.03 -12.19
C ILE A 113 5.17 5.40 -10.99
N GLY A 114 3.86 5.12 -11.11
CA GLY A 114 3.09 4.44 -10.06
C GLY A 114 3.63 3.04 -9.75
N GLY A 115 3.97 2.26 -10.79
CA GLY A 115 4.59 0.94 -10.64
C GLY A 115 5.95 0.98 -9.95
N THR A 116 6.75 2.01 -10.22
CA THR A 116 8.06 2.22 -9.59
C THR A 116 7.91 2.49 -8.09
N PHE A 117 6.99 3.37 -7.70
CA PHE A 117 6.67 3.59 -6.28
C PHE A 117 6.10 2.34 -5.61
N GLY A 118 5.25 1.59 -6.31
CA GLY A 118 4.73 0.31 -5.82
C GLY A 118 5.82 -0.74 -5.58
N ALA A 119 6.80 -0.85 -6.48
CA ALA A 119 7.94 -1.75 -6.33
C ALA A 119 8.82 -1.35 -5.13
N LEU A 120 9.12 -0.06 -4.97
CA LEU A 120 9.84 0.46 -3.81
C LEU A 120 9.11 0.17 -2.50
N ALA A 121 7.79 0.41 -2.48
CA ALA A 121 6.95 0.11 -1.32
C ALA A 121 6.97 -1.38 -0.97
N GLY A 122 6.89 -2.25 -1.98
CA GLY A 122 7.00 -3.70 -1.82
C GLY A 122 8.32 -4.12 -1.19
N MET A 123 9.46 -3.58 -1.66
CA MET A 123 10.78 -3.88 -1.08
C MET A 123 10.87 -3.50 0.40
N ILE A 124 10.39 -2.32 0.79
CA ILE A 124 10.41 -1.92 2.21
C ILE A 124 9.46 -2.79 3.03
N PHE A 125 8.30 -3.14 2.47
CA PHE A 125 7.29 -3.94 3.15
C PHE A 125 7.80 -5.34 3.52
N THR A 126 8.72 -5.92 2.75
CA THR A 126 9.21 -7.29 2.99
C THR A 126 10.32 -7.36 4.04
N LEU A 127 11.13 -6.31 4.18
CA LEU A 127 12.30 -6.26 5.06
C LEU A 127 12.06 -6.55 6.56
N PRO A 128 10.96 -6.13 7.20
CA PRO A 128 10.70 -6.47 8.60
C PRO A 128 10.39 -7.96 8.78
N ARG A 129 9.82 -8.60 7.75
CA ARG A 129 9.42 -10.01 7.79
C ARG A 129 10.58 -10.96 7.56
N GLY A 130 11.65 -10.48 6.91
CA GLY A 130 12.82 -11.31 6.54
C GLY A 130 12.48 -12.45 5.59
N ALA A 131 11.26 -12.49 5.06
CA ALA A 131 10.76 -13.53 4.17
C ALA A 131 9.69 -12.97 3.22
N VAL A 132 9.69 -13.46 1.99
CA VAL A 132 8.72 -13.10 0.94
C VAL A 132 8.07 -14.36 0.42
N GLN A 133 6.84 -14.63 0.86
CA GLN A 133 6.03 -15.73 0.36
C GLN A 133 4.99 -15.20 -0.64
N PRO A 134 4.90 -15.77 -1.85
CA PRO A 134 3.92 -15.35 -2.86
C PRO A 134 2.46 -15.40 -2.38
N ALA A 135 2.14 -16.31 -1.45
CA ALA A 135 0.80 -16.44 -0.87
C ALA A 135 0.32 -15.16 -0.14
N ASN A 136 1.26 -14.36 0.41
CA ASN A 136 0.92 -13.13 1.14
C ASN A 136 0.54 -11.96 0.22
N TYR A 137 0.75 -12.09 -1.10
CA TYR A 137 0.51 -11.05 -2.10
C TYR A 137 -0.70 -11.36 -2.97
N GLY A 138 -1.72 -11.97 -2.36
CA GLY A 138 -3.00 -12.24 -3.02
C GLY A 138 -3.88 -11.00 -3.17
N THR A 139 -5.12 -11.23 -3.59
CA THR A 139 -6.16 -10.19 -3.76
C THR A 139 -6.48 -9.44 -2.46
N GLU A 140 -6.26 -10.05 -1.31
CA GLU A 140 -6.46 -9.40 0.00
C GLU A 140 -5.62 -8.12 0.14
N LEU A 141 -4.34 -8.17 -0.26
CA LEU A 141 -3.46 -7.01 -0.20
C LEU A 141 -3.96 -5.86 -1.07
N THR A 142 -4.52 -6.16 -2.25
CA THR A 142 -5.04 -5.12 -3.14
C THR A 142 -6.26 -4.45 -2.51
N PHE A 143 -7.16 -5.20 -1.87
CA PHE A 143 -8.28 -4.63 -1.12
C PHE A 143 -7.81 -3.73 0.04
N PHE A 144 -6.76 -4.11 0.77
CA PHE A 144 -6.21 -3.24 1.82
C PHE A 144 -5.64 -1.94 1.28
N LEU A 145 -4.90 -2.00 0.17
CA LEU A 145 -4.37 -0.80 -0.48
C LEU A 145 -5.49 0.11 -0.99
N TRP A 146 -6.54 -0.46 -1.59
CA TRP A 146 -7.74 0.27 -1.98
C TRP A 146 -8.44 0.90 -0.78
N THR A 147 -8.53 0.19 0.34
CA THR A 147 -9.10 0.72 1.59
C THR A 147 -8.32 1.93 2.07
N CYS A 148 -7.00 1.82 2.15
CA CYS A 148 -6.13 2.92 2.56
C CYS A 148 -6.32 4.13 1.64
N LEU A 149 -6.38 3.90 0.32
CA LEU A 149 -6.57 4.96 -0.66
C LEU A 149 -7.93 5.66 -0.51
N LEU A 150 -9.01 4.89 -0.36
CA LEU A 150 -10.37 5.41 -0.18
C LEU A 150 -10.52 6.17 1.14
N LEU A 151 -9.93 5.65 2.22
CA LEU A 151 -9.96 6.27 3.54
C LEU A 151 -9.18 7.58 3.54
N GLY A 152 -8.04 7.63 2.87
CA GLY A 152 -7.27 8.85 2.69
C GLY A 152 -7.94 9.90 1.80
N GLY A 153 -8.58 9.46 0.72
CA GLY A 153 -9.12 10.29 -0.35
C GLY A 153 -8.22 10.27 -1.58
N MET A 154 -8.81 10.03 -2.76
CA MET A 154 -8.09 9.77 -4.02
C MET A 154 -7.44 11.01 -4.67
N ALA A 155 -7.89 12.22 -4.31
CA ALA A 155 -7.54 13.45 -5.02
C ALA A 155 -6.33 14.21 -4.44
N THR A 156 -5.77 13.76 -3.31
CA THR A 156 -4.71 14.49 -2.60
C THR A 156 -3.44 13.67 -2.46
N VAL A 157 -2.28 14.33 -2.50
CA VAL A 157 -0.96 13.67 -2.38
C VAL A 157 -0.76 13.06 -0.98
N LEU A 158 -1.32 13.68 0.06
CA LEU A 158 -1.23 13.20 1.44
C LEU A 158 -2.35 12.24 1.84
N GLY A 159 -3.41 12.15 1.03
CA GLY A 159 -4.54 11.25 1.27
C GLY A 159 -4.09 9.82 1.54
N PRO A 160 -3.39 9.15 0.61
CA PRO A 160 -2.95 7.76 0.79
C PRO A 160 -2.13 7.53 2.06
N VAL A 161 -1.30 8.49 2.47
CA VAL A 161 -0.46 8.39 3.68
C VAL A 161 -1.34 8.37 4.92
N ILE A 162 -2.28 9.32 5.02
CA ILE A 162 -3.14 9.41 6.21
C ILE A 162 -4.16 8.27 6.23
N GLY A 163 -4.65 7.88 5.05
CA GLY A 163 -5.50 6.71 4.90
C GLY A 163 -4.82 5.42 5.39
N ALA A 164 -3.56 5.20 5.01
CA ALA A 164 -2.77 4.07 5.48
C ALA A 164 -2.50 4.13 6.99
N MET A 165 -2.20 5.32 7.55
CA MET A 165 -2.02 5.48 8.99
C MET A 165 -3.29 5.11 9.76
N ILE A 166 -4.44 5.68 9.39
CA ILE A 166 -5.70 5.39 10.07
C ILE A 166 -6.05 3.92 9.93
N PHE A 167 -5.92 3.35 8.73
CA PHE A 167 -6.19 1.94 8.48
C PHE A 167 -5.37 1.02 9.40
N TRP A 168 -4.05 1.24 9.47
CA TRP A 168 -3.18 0.42 10.31
C TRP A 168 -3.37 0.68 11.81
N VAL A 169 -3.69 1.91 12.22
CA VAL A 169 -4.03 2.22 13.61
C VAL A 169 -5.30 1.50 14.02
N VAL A 170 -6.36 1.54 13.21
CA VAL A 170 -7.61 0.81 13.49
C VAL A 170 -7.37 -0.70 13.57
N LEU A 171 -6.56 -1.25 12.66
CA LEU A 171 -6.20 -2.66 12.70
C LEU A 171 -5.38 -3.03 13.93
N SER A 172 -4.41 -2.21 14.31
CA SER A 172 -3.53 -2.44 15.44
C SER A 172 -4.26 -2.29 16.77
N LEU A 173 -5.15 -1.30 16.91
CA LEU A 173 -5.98 -1.11 18.09
C LEU A 173 -6.97 -2.27 18.24
N THR A 174 -7.65 -2.65 17.15
CA THR A 174 -8.55 -3.82 17.16
C THR A 174 -7.80 -5.08 17.56
N GLN A 175 -6.58 -5.29 17.06
CA GLN A 175 -5.73 -6.41 17.48
C GLN A 175 -5.41 -6.34 18.98
N GLY A 176 -4.93 -5.20 19.47
CA GLY A 176 -4.53 -5.03 20.87
C GLY A 176 -5.70 -5.24 21.84
N VAL A 177 -6.86 -4.69 21.52
CA VAL A 177 -8.09 -4.85 22.33
C VAL A 177 -8.56 -6.30 22.31
N LEU A 178 -8.69 -6.92 21.13
CA LEU A 178 -9.16 -8.31 21.05
C LEU A 178 -8.19 -9.28 21.73
N TYR A 179 -6.89 -9.10 21.54
CA TYR A 179 -5.89 -10.01 22.12
C TYR A 179 -5.81 -9.80 23.63
N GLY A 180 -5.87 -8.54 24.11
CA GLY A 180 -5.93 -8.25 25.55
C GLY A 180 -7.21 -8.77 26.22
N LEU A 181 -8.36 -8.76 25.53
CA LEU A 181 -9.61 -9.32 26.04
C LEU A 181 -9.61 -10.85 26.12
N ILE A 182 -8.91 -11.51 25.19
CA ILE A 182 -8.67 -12.96 25.22
C ILE A 182 -7.71 -13.30 26.37
N GLU A 183 -6.61 -12.55 26.50
CA GLU A 183 -5.58 -12.78 27.52
C GLU A 183 -6.08 -12.51 28.95
N SER A 184 -6.94 -11.51 29.12
CA SER A 184 -7.62 -11.21 30.41
C SER A 184 -8.73 -12.20 30.77
N GLY A 185 -9.03 -13.19 29.92
CA GLY A 185 -10.06 -14.20 30.17
C GLY A 185 -11.50 -13.69 30.07
N ALA A 186 -11.72 -12.43 29.66
CA ALA A 186 -13.05 -11.85 29.48
C ALA A 186 -13.79 -12.44 28.26
N VAL A 187 -13.05 -13.00 27.30
CA VAL A 187 -13.58 -13.60 26.07
C VAL A 187 -12.98 -15.00 25.91
N THR A 188 -13.69 -16.02 26.38
CA THR A 188 -13.24 -17.43 26.39
C THR A 188 -13.68 -18.22 25.15
N TRP A 189 -14.66 -17.71 24.41
CA TRP A 189 -15.23 -18.33 23.20
C TRP A 189 -14.43 -18.06 21.92
N LEU A 190 -13.38 -17.23 21.98
CA LEU A 190 -12.68 -16.74 20.80
C LEU A 190 -11.19 -17.06 20.88
N THR A 191 -10.69 -17.83 19.91
CA THR A 191 -9.26 -18.14 19.79
C THR A 191 -8.52 -16.99 19.10
N THR A 192 -7.19 -16.90 19.31
CA THR A 192 -6.32 -15.91 18.65
C THR A 192 -6.38 -16.00 17.12
N VAL A 193 -6.61 -17.20 16.59
CA VAL A 193 -6.81 -17.46 15.15
C VAL A 193 -8.13 -16.86 14.65
N GLN A 194 -9.23 -17.08 15.38
CA GLN A 194 -10.54 -16.50 15.04
C GLN A 194 -10.54 -14.97 15.16
N ALA A 195 -9.81 -14.42 16.13
CA ALA A 195 -9.60 -12.98 16.26
C ALA A 195 -8.89 -12.37 15.03
N GLY A 196 -7.96 -13.12 14.43
CA GLY A 196 -7.32 -12.75 13.17
C GLY A 196 -8.32 -12.66 12.01
N GLN A 197 -9.20 -13.65 11.86
CA GLN A 197 -10.24 -13.65 10.82
C GLN A 197 -11.27 -12.52 11.02
N LEU A 198 -11.67 -12.27 12.28
CA LEU A 198 -12.58 -11.18 12.61
C LEU A 198 -12.02 -9.81 12.24
N ARG A 199 -10.70 -9.59 12.33
CA ARG A 199 -10.07 -8.36 11.85
C ARG A 199 -10.30 -8.13 10.36
N TYR A 200 -10.19 -9.17 9.53
CA TYR A 200 -10.43 -9.03 8.10
C TYR A 200 -11.89 -8.76 7.78
N ILE A 201 -12.82 -9.36 8.53
CA ILE A 201 -14.24 -9.03 8.45
C ILE A 201 -14.48 -7.57 8.84
N LEU A 202 -13.86 -7.09 9.92
CA LEU A 202 -13.97 -5.69 10.35
C LEU A 202 -13.41 -4.72 9.32
N VAL A 203 -12.33 -5.07 8.62
CA VAL A 203 -11.84 -4.28 7.49
C VAL A 203 -12.87 -4.20 6.36
N GLY A 204 -13.48 -5.33 5.98
CA GLY A 204 -14.53 -5.36 4.97
C GLY A 204 -15.76 -4.52 5.36
N ILE A 205 -16.15 -4.57 6.62
CA ILE A 205 -17.23 -3.74 7.18
C ILE A 205 -16.83 -2.26 7.20
N ALA A 206 -15.61 -1.93 7.63
CA ALA A 206 -15.10 -0.56 7.64
C ALA A 206 -15.06 0.02 6.23
N LEU A 207 -14.67 -0.78 5.23
CA LEU A 207 -14.75 -0.43 3.81
C LEU A 207 -16.18 -0.12 3.36
N MET A 208 -17.13 -1.00 3.67
CA MET A 208 -18.55 -0.80 3.32
C MET A 208 -19.09 0.48 3.97
N LEU A 209 -18.85 0.66 5.27
CA LEU A 209 -19.30 1.85 6.01
C LEU A 209 -18.68 3.13 5.44
N LEU A 210 -17.39 3.11 5.10
CA LEU A 210 -16.73 4.26 4.49
C LEU A 210 -17.34 4.59 3.13
N MET A 211 -17.57 3.59 2.29
CA MET A 211 -18.19 3.78 0.97
C MET A 211 -19.60 4.34 1.09
N ILE A 212 -20.36 3.94 2.12
CA ILE A 212 -21.73 4.43 2.38
C ILE A 212 -21.71 5.85 2.96
N PHE A 213 -20.91 6.12 3.99
CA PHE A 213 -21.01 7.36 4.78
C PHE A 213 -20.08 8.47 4.30
N ARG A 214 -18.93 8.14 3.70
CA ARG A 214 -17.96 9.12 3.19
C ARG A 214 -17.19 8.57 1.98
N PRO A 215 -17.84 8.45 0.80
CA PRO A 215 -17.19 7.98 -0.44
C PRO A 215 -16.02 8.86 -0.90
N GLN A 216 -15.84 10.04 -0.29
CA GLN A 216 -14.78 10.99 -0.62
C GLN A 216 -13.48 10.74 0.19
N GLY A 217 -13.52 9.93 1.24
CA GLY A 217 -12.41 9.77 2.19
C GLY A 217 -12.26 10.93 3.18
N VAL A 218 -11.21 10.89 4.00
CA VAL A 218 -10.94 11.87 5.07
C VAL A 218 -10.56 13.24 4.51
N PHE A 219 -9.80 13.30 3.41
CA PHE A 219 -9.40 14.55 2.73
C PHE A 219 -10.19 14.82 1.45
N GLY A 220 -11.31 14.12 1.25
CA GLY A 220 -12.16 14.29 0.09
C GLY A 220 -12.80 15.67 0.03
N ASN A 221 -12.59 16.38 -1.09
CA ASN A 221 -13.17 17.69 -1.31
C ASN A 221 -14.49 17.53 -2.08
N LYS A 222 -15.62 17.98 -1.50
CA LYS A 222 -16.97 17.83 -2.07
C LYS A 222 -17.14 18.40 -3.49
N LYS A 223 -16.22 19.29 -3.92
CA LYS A 223 -16.27 19.98 -5.22
C LYS A 223 -15.76 19.15 -6.41
N GLU A 224 -15.05 18.05 -6.20
CA GLU A 224 -14.54 17.22 -7.31
C GLU A 224 -15.55 16.18 -7.84
N LEU A 225 -16.67 15.97 -7.16
CA LEU A 225 -17.72 15.03 -7.59
C LEU A 225 -18.87 15.70 -8.36
N ALA A 226 -18.94 17.03 -8.38
CA ALA A 226 -19.96 17.76 -9.12
C ALA A 226 -19.67 17.83 -10.63
N PHE A 227 -18.51 17.34 -11.08
CA PHE A 227 -18.07 17.35 -12.47
C PHE A 227 -17.71 15.95 -13.01
N ALA A 228 -18.17 14.88 -12.34
CA ALA A 228 -18.04 13.50 -12.82
C ALA A 228 -19.40 13.00 -13.33
#